data_AF-A0A382JP86-F1
#
_entry.id   AF-A0A382JP86-F1
#
_cell.length_a   1.000
_cell.length_b   1.000
_cell.length_c   1.000
_cell.angle_alpha   90.00
_cell.angle_beta   90.00
_cell.angle_gamma   90.00
#
_symmetry.space_group_name_H-M   'P 1'
#
loop_
_entity.id
_entity.type
_entity.pdbx_description
1 polymer ?
#
loop_
_entity_poly.entity_id
_entity_poly.type
_entity_poly.pdbx_seq_one_letter_code
_entity_poly.pdbx_strand_id
1 'polypeptide(L)'
;MLNIPFFVPELTKDMENAAIDALRNEKFVMGESVFKFEEEFARYIGTKFAISLNSGNAALHLSLIALNVEKNSKVLTSTNSFIA
;
A
#
# COMPACT_ATOMS: atom_id res chain seq x y z
N MET A 1 36.86 0.39 3.32
CA MET A 1 35.94 1.15 2.44
C MET A 1 34.62 1.28 3.19
N LEU A 2 34.10 2.49 3.37
CA LEU A 2 32.83 2.70 4.09
C LEU A 2 31.67 2.35 3.14
N ASN A 3 30.80 1.43 3.53
CA ASN A 3 29.61 1.07 2.74
C ASN A 3 28.44 1.95 3.19
N ILE A 4 27.95 2.83 2.31
CA ILE A 4 26.79 3.69 2.58
C ILE A 4 25.64 3.19 1.69
N PRO A 5 24.63 2.51 2.26
CA PRO A 5 23.50 2.00 1.49
C PRO A 5 22.58 3.14 1.04
N PHE A 6 21.92 2.95 -0.12
CA PHE A 6 20.92 3.91 -0.64
C PHE A 6 19.66 3.98 0.23
N PHE A 7 19.25 2.85 0.80
CA PHE A 7 18.08 2.72 1.69
C PHE A 7 18.30 1.57 2.67
N VAL A 8 17.86 1.75 3.92
CA VAL A 8 17.81 0.70 4.95
C VAL A 8 16.37 0.67 5.45
N PRO A 9 15.66 -0.47 5.35
CA PRO A 9 14.31 -0.58 5.87
C PRO A 9 14.32 -0.45 7.40
N GLU A 10 13.39 0.32 7.93
CA GLU A 10 13.11 0.35 9.35
C GLU A 10 12.14 -0.79 9.69
N LEU A 11 12.56 -1.67 10.61
CA LEU A 11 11.74 -2.74 11.15
C LEU A 11 11.84 -2.67 12.67
N THR A 12 10.73 -2.36 13.32
CA THR A 12 10.66 -2.21 14.77
C THR A 12 10.11 -3.47 15.42
N LYS A 13 10.36 -3.63 16.73
CA LYS A 13 9.77 -4.73 17.51
C LYS A 13 8.24 -4.74 17.48
N ASP A 14 7.63 -3.56 17.41
CA ASP A 14 6.17 -3.45 17.35
C ASP A 14 5.62 -4.00 16.02
N MET A 15 6.32 -3.76 14.90
CA MET A 15 5.97 -4.33 13.59
C MET A 15 6.11 -5.86 13.59
N GLU A 16 7.18 -6.39 14.20
CA GLU A 16 7.38 -7.84 14.34
C GLU A 16 6.26 -8.48 15.19
N ASN A 17 5.93 -7.87 16.33
CA ASN A 17 4.87 -8.35 17.20
C ASN A 17 3.51 -8.31 16.50
N ALA A 18 3.20 -7.24 15.75
CA ALA A 18 1.97 -7.14 14.98
C ALA A 18 1.88 -8.21 13.89
N ALA A 19 2.98 -8.50 13.19
CA ALA A 19 3.02 -9.56 12.18
C ALA A 19 2.80 -10.95 12.80
N ILE A 20 3.42 -11.23 13.95
CA ILE A 20 3.24 -12.49 14.68
C ILE A 20 1.82 -12.61 15.21
N ASP A 21 1.23 -11.53 15.72
CA ASP A 21 -0.14 -11.51 16.22
C ASP A 21 -1.15 -11.78 15.10
N ALA A 22 -1.02 -11.09 13.96
CA ALA A 22 -1.86 -11.33 12.79
C ALA A 22 -1.78 -12.79 12.31
N LEU A 23 -0.57 -13.37 12.27
CA LEU A 23 -0.36 -14.78 11.93
C LEU A 23 -0.98 -15.73 12.97
N ARG A 24 -0.86 -15.36 14.25
CA ARG A 24 -1.35 -16.00 15.48
C ARG A 24 -2.86 -16.16 15.54
N ASN A 25 -3.51 -15.02 15.37
CA ASN A 25 -4.78 -14.74 16.02
C ASN A 25 -5.84 -14.16 15.06
N GLU A 26 -5.48 -13.83 13.82
CA GLU A 26 -6.40 -13.27 12.83
C GLU A 26 -6.77 -14.26 11.71
N LYS A 27 -7.74 -13.84 10.88
CA LYS A 27 -8.09 -14.56 9.66
C LYS A 27 -6.99 -14.38 8.61
N PHE A 28 -6.69 -15.46 7.90
CA PHE A 28 -5.68 -15.47 6.85
C PHE A 28 -5.95 -14.48 5.71
N VAL A 29 -7.23 -14.24 5.40
CA VAL A 29 -7.67 -13.26 4.40
C VAL A 29 -8.60 -12.27 5.08
N MET A 30 -8.35 -10.97 4.85
CA MET A 30 -9.12 -9.86 5.43
C MET A 30 -9.24 -9.97 6.96
N GLY A 31 -8.08 -10.08 7.62
CA GLY A 31 -7.96 -9.99 9.08
C GLY A 31 -8.39 -8.62 9.62
N GLU A 32 -8.59 -8.53 10.92
CA GLU A 32 -9.02 -7.30 11.59
C GLU A 32 -7.98 -6.18 11.44
N SER A 33 -6.69 -6.52 11.48
CA SER A 33 -5.58 -5.60 11.23
C SER A 33 -5.68 -4.86 9.90
N VAL A 34 -6.21 -5.51 8.86
CA VAL A 34 -6.39 -4.91 7.53
C VAL A 34 -7.42 -3.77 7.59
N PHE A 35 -8.59 -4.02 8.17
CA PHE A 35 -9.65 -3.02 8.27
C PHE A 35 -9.26 -1.86 9.18
N LYS A 36 -8.60 -2.15 10.31
CA LYS A 36 -8.05 -1.12 11.20
C LYS A 36 -7.04 -0.25 10.46
N PHE A 37 -6.12 -0.87 9.72
CA PHE A 37 -5.15 -0.13 8.93
C PHE A 37 -5.83 0.77 7.90
N GLU A 38 -6.81 0.26 7.16
CA GLU A 38 -7.56 1.05 6.17
C GLU A 38 -8.29 2.24 6.80
N GLU A 39 -8.96 2.05 7.94
CA GLU A 39 -9.66 3.13 8.65
C GLU A 39 -8.68 4.19 9.17
N GLU A 40 -7.62 3.78 9.86
CA GLU A 40 -6.61 4.68 10.40
C GLU A 40 -5.87 5.42 9.29
N PHE A 41 -5.55 4.73 8.18
CA PHE A 41 -4.88 5.33 7.03
C PHE A 41 -5.79 6.34 6.32
N ALA A 42 -7.09 6.02 6.14
CA ALA A 42 -8.05 6.96 5.59
C ALA A 42 -8.13 8.24 6.43
N ARG A 43 -8.17 8.08 7.77
CA ARG A 43 -8.18 9.20 8.72
C ARG A 43 -6.90 10.01 8.67
N TYR A 44 -5.74 9.36 8.61
CA TYR A 44 -4.43 10.00 8.52
C TYR A 44 -4.28 10.86 7.26
N ILE A 45 -4.72 10.35 6.11
CA ILE A 45 -4.67 11.07 4.82
C ILE A 45 -5.77 12.13 4.69
N GLY A 46 -6.88 11.99 5.42
CA GLY A 46 -8.03 12.89 5.32
C GLY A 46 -8.97 12.53 4.17
N THR A 47 -9.07 11.25 3.80
CA THR A 47 -9.99 10.73 2.79
C THR A 47 -11.15 9.97 3.44
N LYS A 48 -12.26 9.78 2.70
CA LYS A 48 -13.41 9.00 3.18
C LYS A 48 -13.13 7.50 3.27
N PHE A 49 -12.28 6.98 2.38
CA PHE A 49 -12.00 5.56 2.25
C PHE A 49 -10.53 5.33 1.89
N ALA A 50 -9.98 4.21 2.35
CA ALA A 50 -8.72 3.65 1.89
C ALA A 50 -8.90 2.14 1.66
N ILE A 51 -8.16 1.60 0.70
CA ILE A 51 -8.16 0.17 0.39
C ILE A 51 -6.72 -0.29 0.28
N SER A 52 -6.36 -1.28 1.07
CA SER A 52 -5.04 -1.91 1.06
C SER A 52 -4.94 -2.94 -0.06
N LEU A 53 -3.77 -2.98 -0.72
CA LEU A 53 -3.49 -3.90 -1.82
C LEU A 53 -2.08 -4.47 -1.66
N ASN A 54 -1.79 -5.55 -2.37
CA ASN A 54 -0.51 -6.24 -2.28
C ASN A 54 0.69 -5.43 -2.82
N SER A 55 0.45 -4.36 -3.58
CA SER A 55 1.50 -3.50 -4.16
C SER A 55 0.96 -2.16 -4.63
N GLY A 56 1.86 -1.19 -4.83
CA GLY A 56 1.53 0.11 -5.43
C GLY A 56 1.04 0.00 -6.89
N ASN A 57 1.60 -0.92 -7.69
CA ASN A 57 1.15 -1.11 -9.07
C ASN A 57 -0.28 -1.67 -9.14
N ALA A 58 -0.64 -2.59 -8.23
CA ALA A 58 -2.02 -3.07 -8.12
C ALA A 58 -2.99 -1.93 -7.76
N ALA A 59 -2.57 -1.02 -6.87
CA ALA A 59 -3.36 0.16 -6.51
C ALA A 59 -3.58 1.10 -7.70
N LEU A 60 -2.53 1.38 -8.48
CA LEU A 60 -2.64 2.19 -9.69
C LEU A 60 -3.55 1.52 -10.73
N HIS A 61 -3.37 0.23 -10.97
CA HIS A 61 -4.18 -0.51 -11.93
C HIS A 61 -5.67 -0.50 -11.54
N LEU A 62 -6.00 -0.80 -10.27
CA LEU A 62 -7.38 -0.74 -9.78
C LEU A 62 -7.95 0.68 -9.89
N SER A 63 -7.14 1.71 -9.62
CA SER A 63 -7.57 3.10 -9.74
C SER A 63 -7.93 3.47 -11.19
N LEU A 64 -7.14 3.02 -12.17
CA LEU A 64 -7.44 3.26 -13.59
C LEU A 64 -8.73 2.54 -14.02
N ILE A 65 -8.96 1.32 -13.55
CA ILE A 65 -10.21 0.59 -13.79
C ILE A 65 -11.40 1.35 -13.17
N ALA A 66 -11.27 1.80 -11.92
CA ALA A 66 -12.33 2.54 -11.23
C ALA A 66 -12.66 3.89 -11.90
N LEU A 67 -11.67 4.50 -12.55
CA LEU A 67 -11.84 5.73 -13.35
C LEU A 67 -12.38 5.47 -14.76
N ASN A 68 -12.66 4.21 -15.14
CA ASN A 68 -13.07 3.78 -16.48
C ASN A 68 -12.09 4.21 -17.57
N VAL A 69 -10.78 4.09 -17.30
CA VAL A 69 -9.75 4.33 -18.32
C VAL A 69 -9.70 3.14 -19.26
N GLU A 70 -10.09 3.37 -20.51
CA GLU A 70 -10.14 2.33 -21.54
C GLU A 70 -9.00 2.46 -22.57
N LYS A 71 -8.92 1.47 -23.45
CA LYS A 71 -8.04 1.52 -24.62
C LYS A 71 -8.28 2.81 -25.41
N ASN A 72 -7.19 3.46 -25.81
CA ASN A 72 -7.16 4.76 -26.52
C ASN A 72 -7.52 5.99 -25.65
N SER A 73 -7.74 5.83 -24.34
CA SER A 73 -7.82 6.97 -23.43
C SER A 73 -6.52 7.77 -23.45
N LYS A 74 -6.63 9.10 -23.43
CA LYS A 74 -5.48 10.00 -23.33
C LYS A 74 -5.30 10.39 -21.86
N VAL A 75 -4.21 9.93 -21.26
CA VAL A 75 -3.85 10.23 -19.87
C VAL A 75 -2.54 11.01 -19.86
N LEU A 76 -2.56 12.19 -19.24
CA LEU A 76 -1.34 12.97 -19.01
C LEU A 76 -0.64 12.46 -17.74
N THR A 77 0.68 12.36 -17.77
CA THR A 77 1.49 11.88 -16.64
C THR A 77 2.85 12.58 -16.59
N SER A 78 3.62 12.32 -15.53
CA SER A 78 4.99 12.82 -15.37
C SER A 78 5.96 12.08 -16.28
N THR A 79 6.98 12.79 -16.80
CA THR A 79 8.10 12.19 -17.55
C THR A 79 9.15 11.56 -16.64
N ASN A 80 9.10 11.83 -15.33
CA ASN A 80 10.04 11.29 -14.34
C ASN A 80 9.26 10.63 -13.19
N SER A 81 9.16 9.30 -13.22
CA SER A 81 8.51 8.45 -12.22
C SER A 81 9.06 7.03 -12.34
N PHE A 82 8.69 6.15 -11.41
CA PHE A 82 8.92 4.71 -11.56
C PHE A 82 8.09 4.13 -12.72
N ILE A 83 8.59 3.08 -13.37
CA ILE A 83 7.85 2.33 -14.39
C ILE A 83 6.81 1.44 -13.69
N ALA A 84 5.61 1.98 -13.54
CA ALA A 84 4.49 1.35 -12.85
C ALA A 84 3.55 0.59 -13.80
#